data_AF-A0A1V1PTP8-F1
#
_entry.id   AF-A0A1V1PTP8-F1
#
_cell.length_a   1.000
_cell.length_b   1.000
_cell.length_c   1.000
_cell.angle_alpha   90.00
_cell.angle_beta   90.00
_cell.angle_gamma   90.00
#
_symmetry.space_group_name_H-M   'P 1'
#
loop_
_entity.id
_entity.type
_entity.pdbx_description
1 polymer ?
#
loop_
_entity_poly.entity_id
_entity_poly.type
_entity_poly.pdbx_seq_one_letter_code
_entity_poly.pdbx_strand_id
1 'polypeptide(L)'
;MKAILWFLAISFLPAWITWEIAIASGLDVLSWQMQLCLVPGACCPAVATFVVRKWITHEGFDDVKLRFSSGRWLLYIFAWLLPLLVVAGMAAFGVALGLGTPDFSLSQAIAAQSVGRDLSMMEGVGLLIVPQVLLVALVTTPILFGEEFGWRGFLQRRLFPNAPAVSALVTGLIWGVWHYPLILRGYNYPDQPLLGAALFTVFTILISYVFGWFYRRSGSIWCNSLAHAATNTVGSLSLLWLAGMGGPIIISYGGALALLPLAALTIVLALIDRFQPATAPPLPIRT
;
A
#
# COMPACT_ATOMS: atom_id res chain seq x y z
N MET A 1 -19.98 6.95 -15.17
CA MET A 1 -20.49 6.50 -13.87
C MET A 1 -20.78 5.00 -13.83
N LYS A 2 -21.57 4.42 -14.75
CA LYS A 2 -21.90 2.97 -14.78
C LYS A 2 -20.67 2.05 -14.65
N ALA A 3 -19.60 2.32 -15.39
CA ALA A 3 -18.37 1.53 -15.34
C ALA A 3 -17.67 1.55 -13.96
N ILE A 4 -17.66 2.70 -13.27
CA ILE A 4 -17.08 2.82 -11.92
C ILE A 4 -17.91 2.00 -10.92
N LEU A 5 -19.25 2.07 -10.99
CA LEU A 5 -20.11 1.31 -10.09
C LEU A 5 -19.90 -0.20 -10.22
N TRP A 6 -19.83 -0.71 -11.45
CA TRP A 6 -19.52 -2.13 -11.68
C TRP A 6 -18.14 -2.51 -11.20
N PHE A 7 -17.14 -1.67 -11.46
CA PHE A 7 -15.78 -1.89 -10.95
C PHE A 7 -15.75 -1.99 -9.43
N LEU A 8 -16.42 -1.07 -8.73
CA LEU A 8 -16.49 -1.09 -7.27
C LEU A 8 -17.22 -2.34 -6.78
N ALA A 9 -18.36 -2.71 -7.38
CA ALA A 9 -19.11 -3.90 -6.99
C ALA A 9 -18.27 -5.18 -7.12
N ILE A 10 -17.57 -5.35 -8.24
CA ILE A 10 -16.73 -6.55 -8.51
C ILE A 10 -15.45 -6.54 -7.67
N SER A 11 -14.91 -5.36 -7.33
CA SER A 11 -13.72 -5.26 -6.47
C SER A 11 -14.03 -5.49 -5.00
N PHE A 12 -15.18 -5.02 -4.52
CA PHE A 12 -15.55 -5.03 -3.10
C PHE A 12 -16.29 -6.30 -2.70
N LEU A 13 -17.39 -6.65 -3.39
CA LEU A 13 -18.29 -7.69 -2.92
C LEU A 13 -17.61 -9.05 -2.81
N PRO A 14 -16.89 -9.57 -3.84
CA PRO A 14 -16.23 -10.85 -3.73
C PRO A 14 -15.14 -10.86 -2.65
N ALA A 15 -14.31 -9.81 -2.59
CA ALA A 15 -13.27 -9.68 -1.56
C ALA A 15 -13.87 -9.73 -0.15
N TRP A 16 -14.85 -8.87 0.12
CA TRP A 16 -15.51 -8.78 1.42
C TRP A 16 -16.22 -10.08 1.81
N ILE A 17 -16.95 -10.70 0.87
CA ILE A 17 -17.62 -11.99 1.11
C ILE A 17 -16.59 -13.06 1.45
N THR A 18 -15.49 -13.18 0.69
CA THR A 18 -14.47 -14.20 0.96
C THR A 18 -13.80 -14.02 2.32
N TRP A 19 -13.50 -12.78 2.71
CA TRP A 19 -12.88 -12.49 4.00
C TRP A 19 -13.83 -12.72 5.17
N GLU A 20 -15.08 -12.25 5.06
CA GLU A 20 -16.09 -12.45 6.11
C GLU A 20 -16.45 -13.93 6.28
N ILE A 21 -16.48 -14.73 5.21
CA ILE A 21 -16.66 -16.19 5.33
C ILE A 21 -15.49 -16.82 6.09
N ALA A 22 -14.25 -16.43 5.78
CA ALA A 22 -13.07 -16.94 6.48
C ALA A 22 -13.10 -16.58 7.98
N ILE A 23 -13.43 -15.33 8.31
CA ILE A 23 -13.56 -14.83 9.68
C ILE A 23 -14.71 -15.54 10.41
N ALA A 24 -15.88 -15.67 9.78
CA ALA A 24 -17.04 -16.36 10.34
C ALA A 24 -16.79 -17.86 10.56
N SER A 25 -15.84 -18.45 9.82
CA SER A 25 -15.37 -19.83 10.02
C SER A 25 -14.39 -19.97 11.21
N GLY A 26 -14.11 -18.89 11.93
CA GLY A 26 -13.25 -18.88 13.11
C GLY A 26 -11.77 -18.64 12.82
N LEU A 27 -11.39 -18.24 11.60
CA LEU A 27 -10.01 -17.88 11.31
C LEU A 27 -9.66 -16.51 11.92
N ASP A 28 -8.59 -16.49 12.72
CA ASP A 28 -8.02 -15.27 13.24
C ASP A 28 -7.38 -14.45 12.10
N VAL A 29 -7.60 -13.13 12.10
CA VAL A 29 -7.16 -12.26 11.00
C VAL A 29 -5.64 -12.15 10.85
N LEU A 30 -4.89 -12.49 11.91
CA LEU A 30 -3.43 -12.51 11.92
C LEU A 30 -2.87 -13.91 11.60
N SER A 31 -3.72 -14.94 11.52
CA SER A 31 -3.30 -16.30 11.19
C SER A 31 -2.74 -16.41 9.77
N TRP A 32 -1.81 -17.36 9.56
CA TRP A 32 -1.23 -17.62 8.24
C TRP A 32 -2.28 -18.17 7.26
N GLN A 33 -3.28 -18.90 7.77
CA GLN A 33 -4.40 -19.39 6.98
C GLN A 33 -5.23 -18.23 6.44
N MET A 34 -5.49 -17.21 7.26
CA MET A 34 -6.17 -16.00 6.79
C MET A 34 -5.35 -15.30 5.70
N GLN A 35 -4.02 -15.20 5.82
CA GLN A 35 -3.19 -14.57 4.79
C GLN A 35 -3.35 -15.25 3.42
N LEU A 36 -3.56 -16.57 3.37
CA LEU A 36 -3.86 -17.28 2.12
C LEU A 36 -5.24 -16.91 1.57
N CYS A 37 -6.24 -16.74 2.44
CA CYS A 37 -7.58 -16.28 2.07
C CYS A 37 -7.61 -14.81 1.63
N LEU A 38 -6.60 -14.01 1.94
CA LEU A 38 -6.50 -12.61 1.46
C LEU A 38 -6.17 -12.53 -0.03
N VAL A 39 -5.40 -13.48 -0.56
CA VAL A 39 -4.89 -13.44 -1.95
C VAL A 39 -6.02 -13.39 -2.99
N PRO A 40 -7.07 -14.24 -2.94
CA PRO A 40 -8.20 -14.12 -3.86
C PRO A 40 -8.90 -12.75 -3.79
N GLY A 41 -9.04 -12.19 -2.59
CA GLY A 41 -9.56 -10.84 -2.37
C GLY A 41 -8.70 -9.78 -3.05
N ALA A 42 -7.37 -9.84 -2.87
CA ALA A 42 -6.41 -8.93 -3.49
C ALA A 42 -6.42 -8.97 -5.03
N CYS A 43 -6.86 -10.08 -5.64
CA CYS A 43 -7.04 -10.18 -7.09
C CYS A 43 -8.33 -9.52 -7.62
N CYS A 44 -9.29 -9.19 -6.75
CA CYS A 44 -10.60 -8.67 -7.17
C CYS A 44 -10.53 -7.36 -7.97
N PRO A 45 -9.70 -6.37 -7.62
CA PRO A 45 -9.56 -5.16 -8.44
C PRO A 45 -9.05 -5.44 -9.86
N ALA A 46 -8.16 -6.42 -10.04
CA ALA A 46 -7.72 -6.81 -11.38
C ALA A 46 -8.82 -7.49 -12.19
N VAL A 47 -9.56 -8.40 -11.55
CA VAL A 47 -10.72 -9.06 -12.15
C VAL A 47 -11.76 -8.01 -12.55
N ALA A 48 -12.04 -7.04 -11.67
CA ALA A 48 -12.95 -5.95 -11.95
C ALA A 48 -12.50 -5.12 -13.16
N THR A 49 -11.22 -4.72 -13.24
CA THR A 49 -10.69 -4.02 -14.42
C THR A 49 -10.89 -4.85 -15.69
N PHE A 50 -10.48 -6.12 -15.68
CA PHE A 50 -10.62 -6.97 -16.86
C PHE A 50 -12.09 -7.12 -17.28
N VAL A 51 -12.96 -7.41 -16.31
CA VAL A 51 -14.39 -7.67 -16.58
C VAL A 51 -15.07 -6.42 -17.12
N VAL A 52 -14.91 -5.29 -16.43
CA VAL A 52 -15.57 -4.05 -16.81
C VAL A 52 -15.06 -3.58 -18.17
N ARG A 53 -13.74 -3.66 -18.43
CA ARG A 53 -13.20 -3.24 -19.73
C ARG A 53 -13.66 -4.13 -20.86
N LYS A 54 -13.60 -5.45 -20.70
CA LYS A 54 -13.90 -6.39 -21.79
C LYS A 54 -15.40 -6.44 -22.13
N TRP A 55 -16.26 -6.44 -21.11
CA TRP A 55 -17.70 -6.74 -21.30
C TRP A 55 -18.65 -5.58 -21.04
N ILE A 56 -18.22 -4.50 -20.35
CA ILE A 56 -19.10 -3.38 -20.02
C ILE A 56 -18.77 -2.15 -20.85
N THR A 57 -17.49 -1.80 -20.96
CA THR A 57 -17.04 -0.64 -21.73
C THR A 57 -16.46 -1.01 -23.10
N HIS A 58 -16.20 -2.31 -23.35
CA HIS A 58 -15.61 -2.83 -24.58
C HIS A 58 -14.30 -2.12 -25.00
N GLU A 59 -13.43 -1.88 -24.02
CA GLU A 59 -12.14 -1.22 -24.22
C GLU A 59 -10.98 -2.24 -24.24
N GLY A 60 -9.91 -1.91 -24.99
CA GLY A 60 -8.64 -2.64 -24.96
C GLY A 60 -7.80 -2.35 -23.71
N PHE A 61 -6.51 -2.70 -23.69
CA PHE A 61 -5.62 -2.52 -22.52
C PHE A 61 -4.35 -1.69 -22.80
N ASP A 62 -4.21 -1.15 -24.01
CA ASP A 62 -2.99 -0.47 -24.47
C ASP A 62 -2.67 0.79 -23.65
N ASP A 63 -3.71 1.42 -23.11
CA ASP A 63 -3.57 2.64 -22.33
C ASP A 63 -3.14 2.39 -20.87
N VAL A 64 -3.19 1.14 -20.36
CA VAL A 64 -2.91 0.83 -18.93
C VAL A 64 -1.43 0.84 -18.58
N LYS A 65 -0.54 1.05 -19.57
CA LYS A 65 0.91 1.15 -19.36
C LYS A 65 1.53 -0.15 -18.82
N LEU A 66 1.13 -1.28 -19.40
CA LEU A 66 1.55 -2.62 -19.01
C LEU A 66 3.03 -2.93 -19.29
N ARG A 67 3.71 -2.11 -20.11
CA ARG A 67 5.12 -2.29 -20.44
C ARG A 67 6.02 -1.75 -19.33
N PHE A 68 7.19 -2.35 -19.14
CA PHE A 68 8.26 -1.71 -18.37
C PHE A 68 8.70 -0.42 -19.07
N SER A 69 9.01 0.62 -18.29
CA SER A 69 9.50 1.87 -18.86
C SER A 69 11.00 1.79 -19.13
N SER A 70 11.39 1.82 -20.40
CA SER A 70 12.79 1.99 -20.79
C SER A 70 13.26 3.41 -20.44
N GLY A 71 14.47 3.53 -19.88
CA GLY A 71 15.10 4.82 -19.58
C GLY A 71 14.66 5.51 -18.28
N ARG A 72 13.70 4.96 -17.52
CA ARG A 72 13.23 5.52 -16.23
C ARG A 72 13.57 4.66 -15.02
N TRP A 73 14.65 3.88 -15.09
CA TRP A 73 15.07 2.92 -14.06
C TRP A 73 15.31 3.55 -12.68
N LEU A 74 15.76 4.82 -12.62
CA LEU A 74 15.90 5.55 -11.36
C LEU A 74 14.58 5.68 -10.59
N LEU A 75 13.43 5.76 -11.29
CA LEU A 75 12.12 5.79 -10.62
C LEU A 75 11.77 4.43 -10.01
N TYR A 76 12.24 3.32 -10.58
CA TYR A 76 12.06 1.99 -9.99
C TYR A 76 12.91 1.83 -8.74
N ILE A 77 14.16 2.29 -8.76
CA ILE A 77 15.02 2.29 -7.57
C ILE A 77 14.39 3.16 -6.48
N PHE A 78 13.91 4.36 -6.84
CA PHE A 78 13.25 5.22 -5.87
C PHE A 78 11.97 4.56 -5.32
N ALA A 79 11.11 3.98 -6.17
CA ALA A 79 9.93 3.23 -5.75
C ALA A 79 10.27 2.10 -4.78
N TRP A 80 11.37 1.39 -5.03
CA TRP A 80 11.80 0.24 -4.23
C TRP A 80 12.38 0.64 -2.87
N LEU A 81 13.18 1.70 -2.81
CA LEU A 81 13.89 2.12 -1.60
C LEU A 81 13.12 3.17 -0.78
N LEU A 82 12.12 3.83 -1.36
CA LEU A 82 11.37 4.90 -0.71
C LEU A 82 10.83 4.52 0.69
N PRO A 83 10.27 3.33 0.93
CA PRO A 83 9.78 2.99 2.27
C PRO A 83 10.87 2.99 3.34
N LEU A 84 12.14 2.70 3.02
CA LEU A 84 13.25 2.83 3.98
C LEU A 84 13.42 4.29 4.43
N LEU A 85 13.28 5.24 3.50
CA LEU A 85 13.37 6.67 3.81
C LEU A 85 12.21 7.12 4.71
N VAL A 86 11.01 6.57 4.47
CA VAL A 86 9.84 6.84 5.31
C VAL A 86 10.05 6.26 6.71
N VAL A 87 10.53 5.01 6.84
CA VAL A 87 10.85 4.38 8.14
C VAL A 87 11.96 5.16 8.87
N ALA A 88 12.98 5.65 8.16
CA ALA A 88 14.01 6.51 8.75
C ALA A 88 13.42 7.84 9.23
N GLY A 89 12.49 8.44 8.47
CA GLY A 89 11.75 9.63 8.90
C GLY A 89 10.89 9.37 10.13
N MET A 90 10.20 8.22 10.21
CA MET A 90 9.44 7.80 11.38
C MET A 90 10.34 7.67 12.61
N ALA A 91 11.50 7.01 12.47
CA ALA A 91 12.50 6.87 13.52
C ALA A 91 13.00 8.23 14.03
N ALA A 92 13.40 9.13 13.12
CA ALA A 92 13.88 10.46 13.47
C ALA A 92 12.81 11.28 14.20
N PHE A 93 11.56 11.20 13.74
CA PHE A 93 10.45 11.91 14.36
C PHE A 93 10.07 11.32 15.72
N GLY A 94 10.05 9.99 15.86
CA GLY A 94 9.81 9.31 17.12
C GLY A 94 10.85 9.67 18.19
N VAL A 95 12.14 9.75 17.81
CA VAL A 95 13.22 10.24 18.67
C VAL A 95 12.99 11.70 19.06
N ALA A 96 12.65 12.56 18.10
CA ALA A 96 12.41 13.99 18.35
C ALA A 96 11.22 14.24 19.30
N LEU A 97 10.21 13.36 19.28
CA LEU A 97 9.09 13.39 20.21
C LEU A 97 9.37 12.74 21.57
N GLY A 98 10.55 12.14 21.76
CA GLY A 98 10.91 11.44 22.99
C GLY A 98 10.18 10.10 23.18
N LEU A 99 9.69 9.48 22.11
CA LEU A 99 8.98 8.19 22.19
C LEU A 99 9.92 7.00 22.41
N GLY A 100 11.21 7.16 22.12
CA GLY A 100 12.24 6.12 22.30
C GLY A 100 13.32 6.21 21.23
N THR A 101 14.16 5.18 21.16
CA THR A 101 15.21 5.04 20.14
C THR A 101 14.95 3.80 19.27
N PRO A 102 15.30 3.84 17.97
CA PRO A 102 15.16 2.66 17.11
C PRO A 102 16.01 1.50 17.63
N ASP A 103 15.45 0.31 17.58
CA ASP A 103 16.09 -0.94 17.95
C ASP A 103 16.39 -1.79 16.70
N PHE A 104 17.62 -1.69 16.22
CA PHE A 104 18.12 -2.50 15.10
C PHE A 104 18.62 -3.88 15.53
N SER A 105 18.66 -4.21 16.84
CA SER A 105 18.99 -5.56 17.31
C SER A 105 17.75 -6.45 17.36
N LEU A 106 16.54 -5.87 17.25
CA LEU A 106 15.24 -6.54 17.42
C LEU A 106 14.94 -6.99 18.85
N SER A 107 15.76 -6.65 19.84
CA SER A 107 15.59 -7.07 21.24
C SER A 107 14.21 -6.73 21.80
N GLN A 108 13.70 -5.52 21.56
CA GLN A 108 12.39 -5.06 22.02
C GLN A 108 11.25 -5.74 21.28
N ALA A 109 11.38 -5.93 19.96
CA ALA A 109 10.39 -6.64 19.16
C ALA A 109 10.29 -8.11 19.57
N ILE A 110 11.43 -8.74 19.87
CA ILE A 110 11.51 -10.11 20.39
C ILE A 110 10.88 -10.19 21.78
N ALA A 111 11.24 -9.27 22.69
CA ALA A 111 10.67 -9.23 24.04
C ALA A 111 9.13 -9.07 24.03
N ALA A 112 8.59 -8.32 23.07
CA ALA A 112 7.15 -8.16 22.89
C ALA A 112 6.44 -9.43 22.35
N GLN A 113 7.17 -10.35 21.70
CA GLN A 113 6.62 -11.53 21.02
C GLN A 113 7.05 -12.88 21.63
N SER A 114 7.96 -12.88 22.62
CA SER A 114 8.64 -14.08 23.13
C SER A 114 7.82 -14.93 24.11
N VAL A 115 6.52 -14.69 24.27
CA VAL A 115 5.67 -15.48 25.17
C VAL A 115 5.63 -16.95 24.68
N GLY A 116 6.45 -17.80 25.32
CA GLY A 116 6.56 -19.22 25.01
C GLY A 116 7.48 -19.59 23.83
N ARG A 117 8.30 -18.67 23.30
CA ARG A 117 9.27 -18.96 22.22
C ARG A 117 10.63 -18.33 22.50
N ASP A 118 11.69 -19.12 22.44
CA ASP A 118 13.06 -18.60 22.44
C ASP A 118 13.41 -18.09 21.04
N LEU A 119 13.53 -16.76 20.92
CA LEU A 119 13.90 -16.06 19.68
C LEU A 119 15.27 -15.36 19.83
N SER A 120 16.06 -15.73 20.85
CA SER A 120 17.37 -15.12 21.13
C SER A 120 18.34 -15.19 19.95
N MET A 121 18.25 -16.25 19.13
CA MET A 121 19.05 -16.39 17.89
C MET A 121 18.74 -15.33 16.83
N MET A 122 17.61 -14.63 16.92
CA MET A 122 17.24 -13.54 16.02
C MET A 122 17.75 -12.17 16.51
N GLU A 123 18.31 -12.10 17.72
CA GLU A 123 18.87 -10.86 18.22
C GLU A 123 20.12 -10.46 17.41
N GLY A 124 20.24 -9.18 17.09
CA GLY A 124 21.36 -8.64 16.31
C GLY A 124 21.23 -8.77 14.78
N VAL A 125 20.19 -9.46 14.27
CA VAL A 125 19.98 -9.63 12.82
C VAL A 125 19.13 -8.51 12.19
N GLY A 126 18.74 -7.49 12.95
CA GLY A 126 17.75 -6.51 12.50
C GLY A 126 18.16 -5.64 11.32
N LEU A 127 19.46 -5.43 11.04
CA LEU A 127 19.90 -4.84 9.77
C LEU A 127 20.06 -5.89 8.66
N LEU A 128 20.36 -7.14 9.03
CA LEU A 128 20.55 -8.24 8.10
C LEU A 128 19.26 -8.65 7.40
N ILE A 129 18.08 -8.22 7.86
CA ILE A 129 16.76 -8.49 7.26
C ILE A 129 16.42 -7.55 6.07
N VAL A 130 17.14 -6.42 5.94
CA VAL A 130 16.84 -5.39 4.92
C VAL A 130 16.93 -5.93 3.49
N PRO A 131 18.00 -6.65 3.09
CA PRO A 131 18.08 -7.22 1.74
C PRO A 131 16.93 -8.20 1.43
N GLN A 132 16.45 -8.94 2.43
CA GLN A 132 15.40 -9.94 2.30
C GLN A 132 14.06 -9.26 2.07
N VAL A 133 13.68 -8.25 2.85
CA VAL A 133 12.40 -7.54 2.62
C VAL A 133 12.40 -6.79 1.30
N LEU A 134 13.56 -6.29 0.86
CA LEU A 134 13.74 -5.71 -0.46
C LEU A 134 13.57 -6.76 -1.57
N LEU A 135 14.15 -7.95 -1.41
CA LEU A 135 13.96 -9.05 -2.35
C LEU A 135 12.49 -9.53 -2.39
N VAL A 136 11.85 -9.64 -1.23
CA VAL A 136 10.42 -10.00 -1.13
C VAL A 136 9.56 -8.95 -1.83
N ALA A 137 9.90 -7.66 -1.79
CA ALA A 137 9.20 -6.63 -2.55
C ALA A 137 9.20 -6.93 -4.07
N LEU A 138 10.35 -7.36 -4.61
CA LEU A 138 10.46 -7.72 -6.03
C LEU A 138 9.59 -8.94 -6.35
N VAL A 139 9.65 -9.97 -5.50
CA VAL A 139 8.90 -11.23 -5.70
C VAL A 139 7.40 -11.02 -5.57
N THR A 140 6.95 -10.13 -4.69
CA THR A 140 5.53 -9.86 -4.45
C THR A 140 4.94 -8.80 -5.39
N THR A 141 5.78 -8.06 -6.14
CA THR A 141 5.32 -7.06 -7.12
C THR A 141 4.23 -7.56 -8.07
N PRO A 142 4.26 -8.80 -8.63
CA PRO A 142 3.19 -9.33 -9.46
C PRO A 142 1.85 -9.53 -8.74
N ILE A 143 1.87 -9.76 -7.43
CA ILE A 143 0.65 -9.86 -6.62
C ILE A 143 0.04 -8.46 -6.48
N LEU A 144 0.87 -7.48 -6.09
CA LEU A 144 0.41 -6.09 -5.92
C LEU A 144 0.05 -5.41 -7.24
N PHE A 145 0.58 -5.89 -8.37
CA PHE A 145 0.08 -5.51 -9.69
C PHE A 145 -1.43 -5.74 -9.82
N GLY A 146 -1.99 -6.80 -9.21
CA GLY A 146 -3.42 -7.07 -9.28
C GLY A 146 -4.26 -5.92 -8.73
N GLU A 147 -3.89 -5.42 -7.56
CA GLU A 147 -4.51 -4.24 -6.96
C GLU A 147 -4.26 -2.98 -7.80
N GLU A 148 -3.01 -2.72 -8.17
CA GLU A 148 -2.63 -1.52 -8.91
C GLU A 148 -3.28 -1.44 -10.31
N PHE A 149 -3.53 -2.58 -10.95
CA PHE A 149 -4.26 -2.70 -12.21
C PHE A 149 -5.73 -2.26 -12.05
N GLY A 150 -6.32 -2.50 -10.88
CA GLY A 150 -7.58 -1.92 -10.46
C GLY A 150 -7.49 -0.43 -10.18
N TRP A 151 -6.74 -0.09 -9.13
CA TRP A 151 -6.75 1.24 -8.55
C TRP A 151 -6.17 2.30 -9.47
N ARG A 152 -4.96 2.08 -10.02
CA ARG A 152 -4.26 3.06 -10.88
C ARG A 152 -4.60 2.82 -12.34
N GLY A 153 -4.72 1.56 -12.75
CA GLY A 153 -5.00 1.16 -14.12
C GLY A 153 -6.43 1.43 -14.60
N PHE A 154 -7.41 1.50 -13.68
CA PHE A 154 -8.82 1.70 -14.03
C PHE A 154 -9.49 2.83 -13.26
N LEU A 155 -9.54 2.75 -11.92
CA LEU A 155 -10.37 3.64 -11.10
C LEU A 155 -9.85 5.09 -11.11
N GLN A 156 -8.58 5.30 -10.76
CA GLN A 156 -7.95 6.62 -10.68
C GLN A 156 -7.94 7.36 -12.03
N ARG A 157 -7.99 6.64 -13.16
CA ARG A 157 -8.05 7.31 -14.47
C ARG A 157 -9.43 7.87 -14.79
N ARG A 158 -10.46 7.30 -14.16
CA ARG A 158 -11.87 7.62 -14.43
C ARG A 158 -12.46 8.56 -13.39
N LEU A 159 -11.94 8.52 -12.16
CA LEU A 159 -12.23 9.52 -11.16
C LEU A 159 -11.57 10.84 -11.58
N PHE A 160 -12.35 11.91 -11.60
CA PHE A 160 -11.89 13.28 -11.86
C PHE A 160 -10.79 13.38 -12.94
N PRO A 161 -11.06 13.02 -14.21
CA PRO A 161 -10.02 12.87 -15.24
C PRO A 161 -9.21 14.15 -15.50
N ASN A 162 -9.80 15.32 -15.20
CA ASN A 162 -9.16 16.62 -15.34
C ASN A 162 -8.43 17.09 -14.06
N ALA A 163 -8.47 16.31 -12.98
CA ALA A 163 -7.82 16.62 -11.71
C ALA A 163 -7.09 15.38 -11.14
N PRO A 164 -5.92 15.01 -11.70
CA PRO A 164 -5.19 13.80 -11.32
C PRO A 164 -4.85 13.69 -9.83
N ALA A 165 -4.61 14.83 -9.18
CA ALA A 165 -4.38 14.91 -7.74
C ALA A 165 -5.63 14.49 -6.95
N VAL A 166 -6.77 15.13 -7.21
CA VAL A 166 -8.06 14.80 -6.59
C VAL A 166 -8.42 13.34 -6.84
N SER A 167 -8.21 12.87 -8.07
CA SER A 167 -8.43 11.48 -8.40
C SER A 167 -7.61 10.50 -7.56
N ALA A 168 -6.32 10.79 -7.34
CA ALA A 168 -5.46 9.95 -6.51
C ALA A 168 -5.94 9.92 -5.05
N LEU A 169 -6.31 11.08 -4.50
CA LEU A 169 -6.80 11.19 -3.13
C LEU A 169 -8.12 10.42 -2.94
N VAL A 170 -9.07 10.56 -3.85
CA VAL A 170 -10.35 9.83 -3.78
C VAL A 170 -10.15 8.34 -4.02
N THR A 171 -9.21 7.95 -4.88
CA THR A 171 -8.81 6.54 -5.03
C THR A 171 -8.27 5.98 -3.72
N GLY A 172 -7.40 6.72 -3.01
CA GLY A 172 -6.89 6.33 -1.71
C GLY A 172 -7.96 6.21 -0.63
N LEU A 173 -8.95 7.10 -0.61
CA LEU A 173 -10.11 6.99 0.28
C LEU A 173 -10.89 5.70 0.03
N ILE A 174 -11.25 5.43 -1.23
CA ILE A 174 -12.00 4.21 -1.62
C ILE A 174 -11.19 2.96 -1.27
N TRP A 175 -9.90 2.98 -1.55
CA TRP A 175 -8.99 1.87 -1.25
C TRP A 175 -8.82 1.64 0.25
N GLY A 176 -8.84 2.70 1.07
CA GLY A 176 -8.86 2.59 2.53
C GLY A 176 -10.11 1.88 3.03
N VAL A 177 -11.30 2.29 2.54
CA VAL A 177 -12.58 1.66 2.90
C VAL A 177 -12.64 0.20 2.46
N TRP A 178 -12.04 -0.15 1.32
CA TRP A 178 -11.98 -1.54 0.86
C TRP A 178 -11.35 -2.50 1.90
N HIS A 179 -10.44 -2.01 2.76
CA HIS A 179 -9.78 -2.81 3.80
C HIS A 179 -10.56 -2.92 5.12
N TYR A 180 -11.67 -2.19 5.28
CA TYR A 180 -12.36 -2.10 6.58
C TYR A 180 -12.82 -3.43 7.17
N PRO A 181 -13.32 -4.43 6.40
CA PRO A 181 -13.69 -5.73 6.96
C PRO A 181 -12.55 -6.40 7.74
N LEU A 182 -11.31 -6.22 7.30
CA LEU A 182 -10.13 -6.79 7.96
C LEU A 182 -9.69 -5.92 9.15
N ILE A 183 -9.57 -4.61 8.93
CA ILE A 183 -9.03 -3.70 9.95
C ILE A 183 -9.94 -3.63 11.17
N LEU A 184 -11.26 -3.61 10.96
CA LEU A 184 -12.25 -3.57 12.04
C LEU A 184 -12.26 -4.87 12.89
N ARG A 185 -11.58 -5.92 12.42
CA ARG A 185 -11.37 -7.20 13.12
C ARG A 185 -9.98 -7.31 13.75
N GLY A 186 -9.20 -6.23 13.73
CA GLY A 186 -7.87 -6.16 14.37
C GLY A 186 -6.69 -6.37 13.41
N TYR A 187 -6.92 -6.47 12.10
CA TYR A 187 -5.81 -6.54 11.14
C TYR A 187 -4.98 -5.24 11.20
N ASN A 188 -3.67 -5.37 11.39
CA ASN A 188 -2.68 -4.30 11.66
C ASN A 188 -2.87 -3.50 12.96
N TYR A 189 -4.09 -3.40 13.50
CA TYR A 189 -4.42 -2.58 14.66
C TYR A 189 -5.26 -3.37 15.69
N PRO A 190 -4.71 -4.44 16.29
CA PRO A 190 -5.49 -5.36 17.14
C PRO A 190 -6.12 -4.66 18.35
N ASP A 191 -5.41 -3.71 18.95
CA ASP A 191 -5.86 -3.05 20.18
C ASP A 191 -6.82 -1.87 19.93
N GLN A 192 -6.79 -1.28 18.73
CA GLN A 192 -7.51 -0.04 18.41
C GLN A 192 -8.07 -0.05 16.97
N PRO A 193 -8.93 -1.02 16.60
CA PRO A 193 -9.34 -1.24 15.21
C PRO A 193 -10.10 -0.06 14.59
N LEU A 194 -10.95 0.63 15.36
CA LEU A 194 -11.71 1.79 14.87
C LEU A 194 -10.80 2.98 14.53
N LEU A 195 -9.89 3.33 15.44
CA LEU A 195 -8.91 4.39 15.19
C LEU A 195 -7.93 3.97 14.08
N GLY A 196 -7.55 2.69 14.06
CA GLY A 196 -6.73 2.08 13.02
C GLY A 196 -7.35 2.24 11.63
N ALA A 197 -8.66 2.02 11.49
CA ALA A 197 -9.37 2.23 10.22
C ALA A 197 -9.30 3.69 9.75
N ALA A 198 -9.46 4.65 10.66
CA ALA A 198 -9.36 6.07 10.35
C ALA A 198 -7.92 6.45 9.92
N LEU A 199 -6.91 6.06 10.69
CA LEU A 199 -5.50 6.32 10.37
C LEU A 199 -5.07 5.65 9.07
N PHE A 200 -5.46 4.39 8.87
CA PHE A 200 -5.19 3.66 7.64
C PHE A 200 -5.82 4.36 6.43
N THR A 201 -7.00 4.96 6.57
CA THR A 201 -7.62 5.73 5.49
C THR A 201 -6.82 6.99 5.15
N VAL A 202 -6.33 7.72 6.16
CA VAL A 202 -5.45 8.87 5.92
C VAL A 202 -4.15 8.43 5.24
N PHE A 203 -3.56 7.33 5.73
CA PHE A 203 -2.41 6.70 5.12
C PHE A 203 -2.66 6.33 3.64
N THR A 204 -3.77 5.64 3.33
CA THR A 204 -4.07 5.24 1.94
C THR A 204 -4.31 6.42 1.04
N ILE A 205 -4.90 7.52 1.53
CA ILE A 205 -5.02 8.78 0.78
C ILE A 205 -3.64 9.31 0.39
N LEU A 206 -2.71 9.43 1.34
CA LEU A 206 -1.35 9.94 1.09
C LEU A 206 -0.57 9.03 0.15
N ILE A 207 -0.51 7.72 0.46
CA ILE A 207 0.28 6.78 -0.34
C ILE A 207 -0.35 6.56 -1.74
N SER A 208 -1.66 6.72 -1.89
CA SER A 208 -2.31 6.64 -3.20
C SER A 208 -1.87 7.77 -4.13
N TYR A 209 -1.67 8.97 -3.58
CA TYR A 209 -1.02 10.05 -4.33
C TYR A 209 0.38 9.65 -4.81
N VAL A 210 1.21 9.11 -3.90
CA VAL A 210 2.58 8.68 -4.20
C VAL A 210 2.62 7.61 -5.31
N PHE A 211 1.78 6.57 -5.21
CA PHE A 211 1.74 5.51 -6.24
C PHE A 211 1.18 6.05 -7.56
N GLY A 212 0.18 6.93 -7.51
CA GLY A 212 -0.32 7.64 -8.67
C GLY A 212 0.76 8.48 -9.35
N TRP A 213 1.63 9.11 -8.57
CA TRP A 213 2.79 9.86 -9.06
C TRP A 213 3.76 8.94 -9.80
N PHE A 214 4.15 7.80 -9.20
CA PHE A 214 4.99 6.81 -9.87
C PHE A 214 4.36 6.29 -11.17
N TYR A 215 3.06 5.98 -11.16
CA TYR A 215 2.34 5.50 -12.35
C TYR A 215 2.37 6.54 -13.51
N ARG A 216 2.19 7.83 -13.18
CA ARG A 216 2.26 8.91 -14.18
C ARG A 216 3.70 9.13 -14.67
N ARG A 217 4.65 9.30 -13.76
CA ARG A 217 6.04 9.66 -14.06
C ARG A 217 6.87 8.55 -14.67
N SER A 218 6.69 7.30 -14.23
CA SER A 218 7.34 6.16 -14.88
C SER A 218 6.65 5.82 -16.19
N GLY A 219 5.34 6.04 -16.29
CA GLY A 219 4.60 5.54 -17.43
C GLY A 219 4.56 4.01 -17.49
N SER A 220 4.67 3.34 -16.34
CA SER A 220 4.60 1.88 -16.22
C SER A 220 3.87 1.50 -14.94
N ILE A 221 2.95 0.54 -15.06
CA ILE A 221 2.24 0.00 -13.91
C ILE A 221 3.13 -0.80 -12.95
N TRP A 222 4.25 -1.33 -13.47
CA TRP A 222 5.18 -2.11 -12.67
C TRP A 222 5.96 -1.25 -11.68
N CYS A 223 6.15 0.04 -11.97
CA CYS A 223 6.87 0.94 -11.06
C CYS A 223 6.04 1.25 -9.81
N ASN A 224 4.75 1.57 -9.94
CA ASN A 224 3.90 1.75 -8.76
C ASN A 224 3.55 0.42 -8.08
N SER A 225 3.47 -0.69 -8.82
CA SER A 225 3.32 -2.03 -8.21
C SER A 225 4.52 -2.39 -7.33
N LEU A 226 5.74 -2.06 -7.78
CA LEU A 226 6.95 -2.20 -6.97
C LEU A 226 6.94 -1.27 -5.76
N ALA A 227 6.51 -0.01 -5.92
CA ALA A 227 6.36 0.92 -4.80
C ALA A 227 5.37 0.39 -3.75
N HIS A 228 4.27 -0.21 -4.19
CA HIS A 228 3.27 -0.84 -3.33
C HIS A 228 3.86 -2.07 -2.62
N ALA A 229 4.46 -3.01 -3.37
CA ALA A 229 5.08 -4.19 -2.79
C ALA A 229 6.15 -3.83 -1.75
N ALA A 230 7.03 -2.88 -2.08
CA ALA A 230 8.04 -2.38 -1.16
C ALA A 230 7.41 -1.73 0.08
N THR A 231 6.33 -0.95 -0.09
CA THR A 231 5.63 -0.34 1.05
C THR A 231 5.12 -1.42 2.03
N ASN A 232 4.58 -2.52 1.53
CA ASN A 232 4.06 -3.58 2.38
C ASN A 232 5.19 -4.38 3.06
N THR A 233 6.25 -4.72 2.33
CA THR A 233 7.32 -5.57 2.86
C THR A 233 8.34 -4.78 3.67
N VAL A 234 8.90 -3.71 3.10
CA VAL A 234 9.92 -2.87 3.75
C VAL A 234 9.27 -2.01 4.83
N GLY A 235 8.06 -1.51 4.62
CA GLY A 235 7.33 -0.75 5.64
C GLY A 235 7.07 -1.57 6.91
N SER A 236 6.95 -2.90 6.82
CA SER A 236 6.79 -3.78 7.97
C SER A 236 7.98 -3.71 8.96
N LEU A 237 9.16 -3.28 8.51
CA LEU A 237 10.33 -3.05 9.38
C LEU A 237 10.05 -2.02 10.48
N SER A 238 9.11 -1.10 10.26
CA SER A 238 8.72 -0.11 11.27
C SER A 238 8.20 -0.76 12.56
N LEU A 239 7.42 -1.85 12.45
CA LEU A 239 6.92 -2.60 13.61
C LEU A 239 8.04 -3.31 14.38
N LEU A 240 9.15 -3.64 13.70
CA LEU A 240 10.28 -4.32 14.29
C LEU A 240 11.26 -3.33 14.92
N TRP A 241 11.75 -2.36 14.14
CA TRP A 241 12.77 -1.42 14.59
C TRP A 241 12.24 -0.36 15.54
N LEU A 242 10.93 -0.08 15.53
CA LEU A 242 10.35 0.95 16.39
C LEU A 242 9.48 0.36 17.49
N ALA A 243 9.59 -0.95 17.77
CA ALA A 243 8.78 -1.65 18.79
C ALA A 243 8.79 -0.95 20.16
N GLY A 244 9.91 -0.31 20.53
CA GLY A 244 10.05 0.45 21.77
C GLY A 244 9.36 1.81 21.81
N MET A 245 8.84 2.30 20.67
CA MET A 245 8.28 3.65 20.54
C MET A 245 6.75 3.71 20.65
N GLY A 246 6.10 2.57 20.91
CA GLY A 246 4.65 2.48 21.11
C GLY A 246 4.01 1.30 20.38
N GLY A 247 2.69 1.19 20.51
CA GLY A 247 1.92 0.13 19.86
C GLY A 247 1.71 0.34 18.35
N PRO A 248 1.15 -0.64 17.63
CA PRO A 248 0.98 -0.62 16.17
C PRO A 248 0.29 0.64 15.61
N ILE A 249 -0.61 1.25 16.38
CA ILE A 249 -1.30 2.49 16.01
C ILE A 249 -0.33 3.67 15.81
N ILE A 250 0.81 3.66 16.49
CA ILE A 250 1.85 4.68 16.42
C ILE A 250 2.90 4.29 15.39
N ILE A 251 3.44 3.07 15.52
CA ILE A 251 4.70 2.69 14.87
C ILE A 251 4.55 1.93 13.56
N SER A 252 3.36 1.42 13.22
CA SER A 252 3.17 0.77 11.93
C SER A 252 3.32 1.76 10.78
N TYR A 253 3.61 1.26 9.58
CA TYR A 253 3.74 2.10 8.38
C TYR A 253 2.42 2.80 7.98
N GLY A 254 1.26 2.28 8.44
CA GLY A 254 -0.04 2.95 8.32
C GLY A 254 -0.45 3.74 9.57
N GLY A 255 0.40 3.75 10.61
CA GLY A 255 0.17 4.39 11.89
C GLY A 255 0.57 5.87 11.93
N ALA A 256 0.40 6.48 13.10
CA ALA A 256 0.55 7.91 13.29
C ALA A 256 1.93 8.47 12.91
N LEU A 257 3.03 7.76 13.24
CA LEU A 257 4.38 8.25 12.94
C LEU A 257 4.68 8.30 11.44
N ALA A 258 4.05 7.45 10.63
CA ALA A 258 4.24 7.44 9.19
C ALA A 258 3.57 8.63 8.49
N LEU A 259 2.51 9.20 9.09
CA LEU A 259 1.71 10.24 8.45
C LEU A 259 2.51 11.50 8.12
N LEU A 260 3.41 11.94 9.01
CA LEU A 260 4.23 13.14 8.76
C LEU A 260 5.23 12.98 7.62
N PRO A 261 6.14 11.98 7.61
CA PRO A 261 7.05 11.79 6.49
C PRO A 261 6.29 11.52 5.18
N LEU A 262 5.17 10.81 5.20
CA LEU A 262 4.34 10.60 4.02
C LEU A 262 3.63 11.88 3.55
N ALA A 263 3.14 12.72 4.45
CA ALA A 263 2.54 14.01 4.10
C ALA A 263 3.59 14.94 3.50
N ALA A 264 4.78 15.03 4.10
CA ALA A 264 5.89 15.80 3.58
C ALA A 264 6.30 15.31 2.18
N LEU A 265 6.45 14.00 1.99
CA LEU A 265 6.72 13.40 0.69
C LEU A 265 5.62 13.74 -0.33
N THR A 266 4.36 13.60 0.05
CA THR A 266 3.21 13.90 -0.81
C THR A 266 3.23 15.36 -1.26
N ILE A 267 3.53 16.29 -0.35
CA ILE A 267 3.69 17.72 -0.65
C ILE A 267 4.85 17.94 -1.63
N VAL A 268 6.02 17.34 -1.39
CA VAL A 268 7.18 17.44 -2.29
C VAL A 268 6.83 16.94 -3.69
N LEU A 269 6.19 15.78 -3.81
CA LEU A 269 5.77 15.22 -5.10
C LEU A 269 4.70 16.10 -5.78
N ALA A 270 3.78 16.70 -5.02
CA ALA A 270 2.80 17.64 -5.54
C ALA A 270 3.43 18.95 -6.04
N LEU A 271 4.46 19.45 -5.35
CA LEU A 271 5.24 20.59 -5.82
C LEU A 271 6.01 20.25 -7.10
N ILE A 272 6.62 19.06 -7.17
CA ILE A 272 7.26 18.59 -8.40
C ILE A 272 6.25 18.53 -9.55
N ASP A 273 5.06 18.00 -9.34
CA ASP A 273 4.02 17.95 -10.38
C ASP A 273 3.54 19.36 -10.79
N ARG A 274 3.50 20.31 -9.86
CA ARG A 274 3.13 21.71 -10.16
C ARG A 274 4.17 22.39 -11.06
N PHE A 275 5.45 22.18 -10.80
CA PHE A 275 6.55 22.85 -11.53
C PHE A 275 7.06 22.05 -12.73
N GLN A 276 6.84 20.74 -12.75
CA GLN A 276 7.23 19.82 -13.81
C GLN A 276 6.12 18.80 -14.09
N PRO A 277 5.01 19.22 -14.72
CA PRO A 277 3.86 18.36 -14.97
C PRO A 277 4.26 17.12 -15.77
N ALA A 278 3.82 15.95 -15.32
CA ALA A 278 3.97 14.73 -16.12
C ALA A 278 3.17 14.89 -17.43
N THR A 279 3.74 14.42 -18.55
CA THR A 279 3.03 14.44 -19.84
C THR A 279 1.72 13.67 -19.72
N ALA A 280 0.60 14.36 -19.98
CA ALA A 280 -0.72 13.74 -19.91
C ALA A 280 -0.83 12.67 -21.02
N PRO A 281 -1.30 11.45 -20.71
CA PRO A 281 -1.71 10.53 -21.76
C PRO A 281 -2.91 11.12 -22.52
N PRO A 282 -3.05 10.85 -23.83
CA PRO A 282 -4.23 11.27 -24.57
C PRO A 282 -5.50 10.71 -23.89
N LEU A 283 -6.53 11.54 -23.79
CA LEU A 283 -7.83 11.14 -23.23
C LEU A 283 -8.39 9.96 -24.05
N PRO A 284 -9.00 8.94 -23.41
CA PRO A 284 -9.74 7.94 -24.15
C PRO A 284 -10.85 8.64 -24.95
N ILE A 285 -10.93 8.30 -26.23
CA ILE A 285 -11.97 8.78 -27.13
C ILE A 285 -13.31 8.40 -26.48
N ARG A 286 -14.15 9.40 -26.20
CA ARG A 286 -15.53 9.15 -25.78
C ARG A 286 -16.24 8.49 -26.95
N THR A 287 -16.49 7.19 -26.84
CA THR A 287 -17.51 6.48 -27.62
C THR A 287 -18.67 6.20 -26.69
#